data_AF-A0A7L1UPA0-F1
#
_entry.id   AF-A0A7L1UPA0-F1
#
_cell.length_a   1.000
_cell.length_b   1.000
_cell.length_c   1.000
_cell.angle_alpha   90.00
_cell.angle_beta   90.00
_cell.angle_gamma   90.00
#
_symmetry.space_group_name_H-M   'P 1'
#
loop_
_entity.id
_entity.type
_entity.pdbx_description
1 polymer ?
#
loop_
_entity_poly.entity_id
_entity_poly.type
_entity_poly.pdbx_seq_one_letter_code
_entity_poly.pdbx_strand_id
1 'polypeptide(L)' 'PPPCSPPGPFLLLLVPSAPQHREQRSAVRDTWGGTWGGTATPRTRTVFVLGAPASP' A
#
# COMPACT_ATOMS: atom_id res chain seq x y z
N PRO A 1 -0.76 7.72 -9.68
CA PRO A 1 -1.12 8.91 -8.87
C PRO A 1 -0.52 8.82 -7.46
N PRO A 2 -0.06 9.93 -6.87
CA PRO A 2 0.45 9.98 -5.49
C PRO A 2 -0.52 9.36 -4.47
N PRO A 3 -0.02 8.70 -3.40
CA PRO A 3 -0.81 8.07 -2.34
C PRO A 3 -1.95 8.92 -1.79
N CYS A 4 -1.70 10.22 -1.61
CA CYS A 4 -2.57 11.15 -0.91
C CYS A 4 -3.14 12.25 -1.82
N SER A 5 -3.32 11.97 -3.12
CA SER A 5 -3.95 12.93 -4.04
C SER A 5 -5.39 13.25 -3.58
N PRO A 6 -5.85 14.52 -3.60
CA PRO A 6 -7.21 14.85 -3.20
C PRO A 6 -8.30 14.14 -4.02
N PRO A 7 -9.41 13.69 -3.40
CA PRO A 7 -9.60 13.57 -1.95
C PRO A 7 -8.76 12.40 -1.41
N GLY A 8 -7.89 12.70 -0.44
CA GLY A 8 -6.94 11.74 0.12
C GLY A 8 -7.63 10.58 0.86
N PRO A 9 -6.89 9.51 1.20
CA PRO A 9 -7.44 8.40 1.95
C PRO A 9 -7.78 8.82 3.38
N PHE A 10 -8.80 8.20 3.97
CA PHE A 10 -9.10 8.28 5.40
C PHE A 10 -8.02 7.55 6.22
N LEU A 11 -7.55 6.41 5.71
CA LEU A 11 -6.50 5.62 6.33
C LEU A 11 -5.39 5.28 5.31
N LEU A 12 -4.15 5.61 5.66
CA LEU A 12 -2.96 5.26 4.91
C LEU A 12 -2.14 4.24 5.71
N LEU A 13 -1.98 3.04 5.17
CA LEU A 13 -1.17 1.98 5.79
C LEU A 13 0.21 1.97 5.14
N LEU A 14 1.25 2.13 5.96
CA LEU A 14 2.63 2.02 5.54
C LEU A 14 3.20 0.69 6.01
N VAL A 15 3.58 -0.17 5.06
CA VAL A 15 4.08 -1.51 5.35
C VAL A 15 5.57 -1.58 4.99
N PRO A 16 6.48 -1.60 5.97
CA PRO A 16 7.90 -1.83 5.71
C PRO A 16 8.12 -3.20 5.06
N SER A 17 8.92 -3.26 4.01
CA SER A 17 9.17 -4.51 3.28
C SER A 17 10.55 -4.47 2.62
N ALA A 18 11.28 -5.58 2.63
CA ALA A 18 12.52 -5.69 1.87
C ALA A 18 12.21 -5.80 0.37
N PRO A 19 13.07 -5.27 -0.54
CA PRO A 19 12.84 -5.36 -1.99
C PRO A 19 12.51 -6.79 -2.48
N GLN A 20 13.19 -7.80 -1.91
CA GLN A 20 13.06 -9.22 -2.22
C GLN A 20 11.71 -9.82 -1.82
N HIS A 21 10.97 -9.20 -0.90
CA HIS A 21 9.69 -9.71 -0.39
C HIS A 21 8.50 -9.49 -1.35
N ARG A 22 8.68 -9.80 -2.64
CA ARG A 22 7.65 -9.57 -3.66
C ARG A 22 6.38 -10.34 -3.37
N GLU A 23 6.50 -11.62 -3.03
CA GLU A 23 5.35 -12.51 -2.78
C GLU A 23 4.57 -12.11 -1.54
N GLN A 24 5.25 -11.73 -0.46
CA GLN A 24 4.60 -11.24 0.76
C GLN A 24 3.81 -9.96 0.49
N ARG A 25 4.37 -9.04 -0.32
CA ARG A 25 3.63 -7.84 -0.75
C ARG A 25 2.41 -8.20 -1.60
N SER A 26 2.48 -9.22 -2.43
CA SER A 26 1.31 -9.71 -3.19
C SER A 26 0.25 -10.27 -2.25
N ALA A 27 0.62 -11.15 -1.31
CA ALA A 27 -0.31 -11.70 -0.33
C ALA A 27 -1.01 -10.61 0.51
N VAL A 28 -0.27 -9.55 0.89
CA VAL A 28 -0.86 -8.37 1.56
C VAL A 28 -1.89 -7.68 0.65
N ARG A 29 -1.59 -7.45 -0.63
CA ARG A 29 -2.54 -6.83 -1.58
C ARG A 29 -3.79 -7.68 -1.81
N ASP A 30 -3.62 -8.99 -1.89
CA ASP A 30 -4.69 -9.95 -2.18
C ASP A 30 -5.59 -10.22 -0.96
N THR A 31 -5.19 -9.74 0.22
CA THR A 31 -5.94 -9.88 1.47
C THR A 31 -6.36 -8.52 2.00
N TRP A 32 -5.79 -8.07 3.12
CA TRP A 32 -6.24 -6.87 3.86
C TRP A 32 -5.68 -5.56 3.30
N GLY A 33 -4.60 -5.62 2.53
CA GLY A 33 -3.87 -4.45 2.03
C GLY A 33 -4.38 -3.94 0.68
N GLY A 34 -5.39 -4.57 0.10
CA GLY A 34 -6.07 -4.10 -1.10
C GLY A 34 -6.66 -2.69 -0.91
N THR A 35 -6.92 -2.00 -2.03
CA THR A 35 -7.66 -0.74 -1.96
C THR A 35 -9.12 -1.07 -1.70
N TRP A 36 -9.68 -0.51 -0.62
CA TRP A 36 -11.07 -0.70 -0.24
C TRP A 36 -11.64 0.62 0.31
N GLY A 37 -12.95 0.76 0.26
CA GLY A 37 -13.64 2.03 0.47
C GLY A 37 -14.25 2.58 -0.83
N GLY A 38 -15.30 3.40 -0.69
CA GLY A 38 -16.14 3.83 -1.81
C GLY A 38 -16.95 5.08 -1.49
N THR A 39 -18.16 5.19 -2.04
CA THR A 39 -19.06 6.33 -1.80
C THR A 39 -19.65 6.33 -0.38
N ALA A 40 -19.78 5.16 0.24
CA ALA A 40 -20.35 4.99 1.58
C ALA A 40 -19.33 4.55 2.64
N THR A 41 -18.12 4.14 2.24
CA THR A 41 -17.09 3.61 3.16
C THR A 41 -15.78 4.40 3.01
N PRO A 42 -15.10 4.73 4.13
CA PRO A 42 -13.88 5.54 4.07
C PRO A 42 -12.81 4.88 3.21
N ARG A 43 -12.19 5.66 2.31
CA ARG A 43 -11.14 5.15 1.41
C ARG A 43 -9.88 4.83 2.19
N THR A 44 -9.37 3.63 2.01
CA THR A 44 -8.13 3.18 2.61
C THR A 44 -7.12 2.84 1.54
N ARG A 45 -5.84 3.15 1.79
CA ARG A 45 -4.75 2.89 0.85
C ARG A 45 -3.54 2.29 1.56
N THR A 46 -2.95 1.27 0.95
CA THR A 46 -1.71 0.64 1.43
C THR A 46 -0.55 1.01 0.52
N VAL A 47 0.58 1.38 1.12
CA VAL A 47 1.85 1.62 0.44
C VAL A 47 2.96 0.84 1.11
N PHE A 48 3.91 0.33 0.31
CA PHE A 48 5.07 -0.39 0.84
C PHE A 48 6.27 0.55 0.91
N VAL A 49 6.88 0.61 2.09
CA VAL A 49 8.14 1.33 2.29
C VAL A 49 9.27 0.34 2.05
N LEU A 50 10.02 0.55 0.98
CA LEU A 50 11.13 -0.30 0.57
C LEU A 50 12.46 0.37 0.89
N GLY A 51 13.43 -0.42 1.34
CA GLY A 51 14.83 0.01 1.37
C GLY A 51 15.44 0.10 -0.03
N ALA A 52 16.67 0.59 -0.13
CA ALA A 52 17.42 0.56 -1.38
C ALA A 52 17.60 -0.90 -1.86
N PRO A 53 17.47 -1.17 -3.17
CA PRO A 53 17.80 -2.47 -3.70
C PRO A 53 19.31 -2.71 -3.55
N ALA A 54 19.70 -3.96 -3.28
CA ALA A 54 21.11 -4.34 -3.12
C ALA A 54 21.93 -4.15 -4.43
N SER A 55 21.24 -4.11 -5.58
CA SER A 55 21.79 -3.78 -6.89
C SER A 55 20.83 -2.84 -7.64
N PRO A 56 21.32 -1.81 -8.35
CA PRO A 56 20.50 -0.91 -9.15
C PRO A 56 19.81 -1.61 -10.33
#